data_AF-S3AAL7-F1
#
_entry.id   AF-S3AAL7-F1
#
_cell.length_a   1.000
_cell.length_b   1.000
_cell.length_c   1.000
_cell.angle_alpha   90.00
_cell.angle_beta   90.00
_cell.angle_gamma   90.00
#
_symmetry.space_group_name_H-M   'P 1'
#
loop_
_entity.id
_entity.type
_entity.pdbx_description
1 polymer ?
#
loop_
_entity_poly.entity_id
_entity_poly.type
_entity_poly.pdbx_seq_one_letter_code
_entity_poly.pdbx_strand_id
1 'polypeptide(L)'
;MVSEGLRDQLKQSMNEFIQLRGTIVLDIDSIFKVQDCIIPYLQFFMELNFGDFTAEQADKINTILNELKSAFITLNKSIHIFKGTPDNSSDNIERDISSLETTFNKYKNELDSFYTFSLVNKLNKSLSGLTDLYSNISNEISSFENRVNTSIEGLQILAGEIALPVYTEVYENEASRLQKASVRWLIVGIVLIFLFICMIFKMMSLDIDLPVITGIEPIVLLLTFLSLRMTLILFSIFVIYFVIHKHNILKHNATLNKTKANALAAYRGFVETSKDEEARNIILLKITDLIFSASNTGYLKNEDVKDLLKDSNALLSTISNITNKK
;
A
#
# COMPACT_ATOMS: atom_id res chain seq x y z
N MET A 1 26.31 -39.40 22.26
CA MET A 1 26.52 -38.24 21.37
C MET A 1 27.62 -38.62 20.38
N VAL A 2 27.51 -38.29 19.09
CA VAL A 2 28.56 -38.62 18.12
C VAL A 2 29.82 -37.82 18.48
N SER A 3 30.97 -38.49 18.57
CA SER A 3 32.22 -37.88 19.04
C SER A 3 32.79 -36.94 17.97
N GLU A 4 32.81 -35.63 18.26
CA GLU A 4 33.44 -34.63 17.39
C GLU A 4 34.93 -34.94 17.15
N GLY A 5 35.64 -35.42 18.17
CA GLY A 5 37.04 -35.82 18.05
C GLY A 5 37.25 -37.01 17.10
N LEU A 6 36.31 -37.96 17.02
CA LEU A 6 36.40 -39.09 16.10
C LEU A 6 36.16 -38.67 14.64
N ARG A 7 35.22 -37.74 14.44
CA ARG A 7 34.92 -37.11 13.15
C ARG A 7 36.13 -36.36 12.59
N ASP A 8 36.81 -35.57 13.42
CA ASP A 8 37.98 -34.81 13.00
C ASP A 8 39.19 -35.72 12.71
N GLN A 9 39.38 -36.78 13.49
CA GLN A 9 40.41 -37.79 13.22
C GLN A 9 40.20 -38.56 11.91
N LEU A 10 38.94 -38.89 11.56
CA LEU A 10 38.62 -39.51 10.29
C LEU A 10 38.87 -38.55 9.11
N LYS A 11 38.46 -37.28 9.23
CA LYS A 11 38.80 -36.22 8.25
C LYS A 11 40.30 -36.12 8.02
N GLN A 12 41.08 -36.11 9.10
CA GLN A 12 42.54 -36.05 9.02
C GLN A 12 43.12 -37.25 8.28
N SER A 13 42.64 -38.47 8.58
CA SER A 13 43.11 -39.71 7.95
C SER A 13 42.78 -39.76 6.45
N MET A 14 41.62 -39.23 6.04
CA MET A 14 41.25 -39.12 4.61
C MET A 14 42.06 -38.06 3.87
N ASN A 15 42.35 -36.91 4.52
CA ASN A 15 43.20 -35.88 3.93
C ASN A 15 44.64 -36.35 3.76
N GLU A 16 45.16 -37.11 4.72
CA GLU A 16 46.47 -37.76 4.64
C GLU A 16 46.52 -38.73 3.44
N PHE A 17 45.48 -39.55 3.24
CA PHE A 17 45.38 -40.44 2.06
C PHE A 17 45.46 -39.65 0.74
N ILE A 18 44.68 -38.56 0.60
CA ILE A 18 44.67 -37.72 -0.60
C ILE A 18 46.07 -37.15 -0.89
N GLN A 19 46.77 -36.69 0.15
CA GLN A 19 48.13 -36.14 0.03
C GLN A 19 49.14 -37.22 -0.38
N LEU A 20 49.08 -38.41 0.23
CA LEU A 20 50.00 -39.50 -0.07
C LEU A 20 49.81 -40.02 -1.49
N ARG A 21 48.55 -40.17 -1.94
CA ARG A 21 48.23 -40.59 -3.32
C ARG A 21 48.80 -39.63 -4.36
N GLY A 22 48.67 -38.32 -4.15
CA GLY A 22 49.19 -37.31 -5.08
C GLY A 22 50.70 -37.41 -5.35
N THR A 23 51.44 -38.19 -4.54
CA THR A 23 52.89 -38.40 -4.67
C THR A 23 53.29 -39.74 -5.30
N ILE A 24 52.33 -40.60 -5.67
CA ILE A 24 52.60 -41.97 -6.13
C ILE A 24 51.92 -42.20 -7.49
N VAL A 25 52.63 -42.83 -8.44
CA VAL A 25 52.10 -43.24 -9.76
C VAL A 25 51.71 -44.72 -9.69
N LEU A 26 50.57 -45.01 -9.06
CA LEU A 26 49.95 -46.34 -9.06
C LEU A 26 48.59 -46.22 -9.74
N ASP A 27 48.44 -46.88 -10.89
CA ASP A 27 47.19 -46.90 -11.68
C ASP A 27 46.33 -48.11 -11.27
N ILE A 28 45.83 -48.07 -10.04
CA ILE A 28 44.93 -49.10 -9.50
C ILE A 28 43.51 -48.50 -9.52
N ASP A 29 42.60 -49.09 -10.29
CA ASP A 29 41.20 -48.64 -10.44
C ASP A 29 40.48 -48.47 -9.08
N SER A 30 40.81 -49.34 -8.12
CA SER A 30 40.29 -49.29 -6.75
C SER A 30 40.74 -48.05 -5.96
N ILE A 31 41.90 -47.44 -6.27
CA ILE A 31 42.33 -46.17 -5.64
C ILE A 31 41.43 -45.02 -6.07
N PHE A 32 41.03 -44.98 -7.34
CA PHE A 32 40.10 -43.95 -7.85
C PHE A 32 38.73 -44.08 -7.19
N LYS A 33 38.25 -45.29 -6.96
CA LYS A 33 36.97 -45.53 -6.27
C LYS A 33 36.97 -45.02 -4.82
N VAL A 34 38.07 -45.20 -4.09
CA VAL A 34 38.20 -44.63 -2.73
C VAL A 34 38.20 -43.10 -2.79
N GLN A 35 38.95 -42.50 -3.71
CA GLN A 35 39.06 -41.05 -3.82
C GLN A 35 37.78 -40.37 -4.32
N ASP A 36 37.15 -40.91 -5.35
CA ASP A 36 36.09 -40.23 -6.09
C ASP A 36 34.69 -40.62 -5.57
N CYS A 37 34.56 -41.71 -4.82
CA CYS A 37 33.27 -42.18 -4.29
C CYS A 37 33.21 -42.19 -2.76
N ILE A 38 34.15 -42.89 -2.11
CA ILE A 38 34.08 -43.13 -0.66
C ILE A 38 34.37 -41.86 0.14
N ILE A 39 35.44 -41.14 -0.19
CA ILE A 39 35.82 -39.91 0.54
C ILE A 39 34.76 -38.81 0.43
N PRO A 40 34.23 -38.45 -0.75
CA PRO A 40 33.20 -37.41 -0.87
C PRO A 40 31.92 -37.75 -0.11
N TYR A 41 31.50 -39.02 -0.15
CA TYR A 41 30.35 -39.50 0.60
C TYR A 41 30.56 -39.32 2.11
N LEU A 42 31.71 -39.74 2.63
CA LEU A 42 32.02 -39.63 4.06
C LEU A 42 32.19 -38.17 4.49
N GLN A 43 32.78 -37.31 3.65
CA GLN A 43 32.87 -35.87 3.90
C GLN A 43 31.48 -35.25 4.08
N PHE A 44 30.56 -35.54 3.16
CA PHE A 44 29.21 -35.02 3.22
C PHE A 44 28.43 -35.59 4.42
N PHE A 45 28.57 -36.89 4.72
CA PHE A 45 27.97 -37.50 5.91
C PHE A 45 28.44 -36.81 7.20
N MET A 46 29.72 -36.43 7.27
CA MET A 46 30.27 -35.72 8.42
C MET A 46 29.79 -34.26 8.52
N GLU A 47 29.13 -33.69 7.52
CA GLU A 47 28.55 -32.34 7.63
C GLU A 47 27.14 -32.34 8.24
N LEU A 48 26.55 -33.51 8.45
CA LEU A 48 25.24 -33.66 9.06
C LEU A 48 25.22 -33.20 10.53
N ASN A 49 24.06 -32.73 10.98
CA ASN A 49 23.85 -32.40 12.38
C ASN A 49 23.45 -33.66 13.15
N PHE A 50 24.36 -34.17 13.98
CA PHE A 50 24.14 -35.38 14.76
C PHE A 50 23.36 -35.19 16.08
N GLY A 51 22.92 -33.97 16.38
CA GLY A 51 22.24 -33.65 17.65
C GLY A 51 20.89 -34.32 17.85
N ASP A 52 20.28 -34.81 16.77
CA ASP A 52 18.93 -35.40 16.78
C ASP A 52 18.91 -36.94 16.83
N PHE A 53 20.08 -37.59 16.85
CA PHE A 53 20.18 -39.04 16.95
C PHE A 53 20.04 -39.51 18.39
N THR A 54 19.39 -40.66 18.58
CA THR A 54 19.32 -41.30 19.89
C THR A 54 20.72 -41.72 20.37
N ALA A 55 20.87 -41.94 21.68
CA ALA A 55 22.13 -42.42 22.23
C ALA A 55 22.62 -43.71 21.54
N GLU A 56 21.70 -44.64 21.25
CA GLU A 56 22.00 -45.89 20.54
C GLU A 56 22.46 -45.67 19.09
N GLN A 57 21.83 -44.73 18.37
CA GLN A 57 22.23 -44.38 17.00
C GLN A 57 23.60 -43.68 16.99
N ALA A 58 23.86 -42.82 17.96
CA ALA A 58 25.14 -42.16 18.10
C ALA A 58 26.29 -43.14 18.39
N ASP A 59 26.05 -44.17 19.21
CA ASP A 59 27.04 -45.21 19.50
C ASP A 59 27.32 -46.10 18.29
N LYS A 60 26.28 -46.42 17.50
CA LYS A 60 26.46 -47.12 16.21
C LYS A 60 27.28 -46.29 15.23
N ILE A 61 26.95 -45.01 15.05
CA ILE A 61 27.72 -44.09 14.20
C ILE A 61 29.18 -44.00 14.66
N ASN A 62 29.43 -43.87 15.96
CA ASN A 62 30.78 -43.85 16.52
C ASN A 62 31.56 -45.15 16.21
N THR A 63 30.90 -46.29 16.27
CA THR A 63 31.50 -47.59 15.95
C THR A 63 31.91 -47.66 14.48
N ILE A 64 31.00 -47.28 13.57
CA ILE A 64 31.23 -47.23 12.12
C ILE A 64 32.40 -46.30 11.78
N LEU A 65 32.39 -45.09 12.34
CA LEU A 65 33.43 -44.09 12.10
C LEU A 65 34.80 -44.57 12.60
N ASN A 66 34.86 -45.31 13.71
CA ASN A 66 36.11 -45.83 14.25
C ASN A 66 36.69 -46.98 13.42
N GLU A 67 35.84 -47.85 12.88
CA GLU A 67 36.26 -48.92 11.97
C GLU A 67 36.76 -48.36 10.64
N LEU A 68 36.05 -47.38 10.05
CA LEU A 68 36.49 -46.69 8.85
C LEU A 68 37.82 -45.95 9.07
N LYS A 69 37.96 -45.26 10.21
CA LYS A 69 39.22 -44.59 10.59
C LYS A 69 40.38 -45.58 10.64
N SER A 70 40.17 -46.74 11.26
CA SER A 70 41.20 -47.77 11.40
C SER A 70 41.60 -48.35 10.03
N ALA A 71 40.66 -48.51 9.11
CA ALA A 71 40.92 -48.92 7.73
C ALA A 71 41.74 -47.88 6.96
N PHE A 72 41.41 -46.58 7.07
CA PHE A 72 42.19 -45.49 6.46
C PHE A 72 43.61 -45.39 7.02
N ILE A 73 43.80 -45.53 8.34
CA ILE A 73 45.14 -45.53 8.96
C ILE A 73 46.00 -46.69 8.44
N THR A 74 45.40 -47.87 8.29
CA THR A 74 46.10 -49.07 7.79
C THR A 74 46.50 -48.87 6.33
N LEU A 75 45.60 -48.33 5.51
CA LEU A 75 45.88 -47.99 4.12
C LEU A 75 47.01 -46.95 4.00
N ASN A 76 46.97 -45.87 4.78
CA ASN A 76 48.02 -44.84 4.79
C ASN A 76 49.39 -45.44 5.14
N LYS A 77 49.46 -46.36 6.11
CA LYS A 77 50.70 -47.07 6.46
C LYS A 77 51.24 -47.89 5.30
N SER A 78 50.40 -48.65 4.60
CA SER A 78 50.81 -49.45 3.44
C SER A 78 51.31 -48.59 2.29
N ILE A 79 50.68 -47.43 2.06
CA ILE A 79 51.13 -46.43 1.08
C ILE A 79 52.49 -45.83 1.46
N HIS A 80 52.72 -45.55 2.75
CA HIS A 80 54.01 -45.10 3.26
C HIS A 80 55.12 -46.14 3.08
N ILE A 81 54.83 -47.43 3.33
CA ILE A 81 55.78 -48.53 3.13
C ILE A 81 56.14 -48.67 1.65
N PHE A 82 55.16 -48.56 0.76
CA PHE A 82 55.38 -48.58 -0.69
C PHE A 82 56.35 -47.51 -1.16
N LYS A 83 56.23 -46.29 -0.62
CA LYS A 83 57.15 -45.19 -0.90
C LYS A 83 58.61 -45.50 -0.50
N GLY A 84 58.82 -46.34 0.52
CA GLY A 84 60.15 -46.69 1.03
C GLY A 84 60.80 -47.92 0.39
N THR A 85 60.01 -48.94 0.05
CA THR A 85 60.46 -50.22 -0.53
C THR A 85 59.42 -50.77 -1.53
N PRO A 86 59.66 -50.73 -2.86
CA PRO A 86 58.60 -50.95 -3.86
C PRO A 86 58.20 -52.41 -4.17
N ASP A 87 59.00 -53.41 -3.78
CA ASP A 87 58.97 -54.72 -4.46
C ASP A 87 57.78 -55.63 -4.07
N ASN A 88 57.28 -55.52 -2.83
CA ASN A 88 56.24 -56.37 -2.24
C ASN A 88 55.15 -55.56 -1.50
N SER A 89 55.09 -54.26 -1.79
CA SER A 89 54.22 -53.29 -1.12
C SER A 89 52.97 -52.93 -1.93
N SER A 90 52.92 -53.21 -3.23
CA SER A 90 51.73 -53.01 -4.09
C SER A 90 50.58 -53.95 -3.69
N ASP A 91 50.87 -55.23 -3.46
CA ASP A 91 49.86 -56.24 -3.05
C ASP A 91 49.23 -55.88 -1.69
N ASN A 92 50.00 -55.25 -0.81
CA ASN A 92 49.51 -54.77 0.49
C ASN A 92 48.56 -53.59 0.33
N ILE A 93 48.83 -52.67 -0.60
CA ILE A 93 47.93 -51.56 -0.93
C ILE A 93 46.62 -52.09 -1.50
N GLU A 94 46.67 -53.02 -2.46
CA GLU A 94 45.47 -53.60 -3.08
C GLU A 94 44.60 -54.36 -2.07
N ARG A 95 45.24 -55.12 -1.17
CA ARG A 95 44.57 -55.81 -0.06
C ARG A 95 43.89 -54.83 0.90
N ASP A 96 44.56 -53.75 1.27
CA ASP A 96 44.02 -52.77 2.23
C ASP A 96 42.92 -51.89 1.60
N ILE A 97 43.00 -51.59 0.30
CA ILE A 97 41.91 -50.95 -0.44
C ILE A 97 40.68 -51.86 -0.48
N SER A 98 40.87 -53.14 -0.82
CA SER A 98 39.78 -54.12 -0.84
C SER A 98 39.12 -54.26 0.55
N SER A 99 39.92 -54.19 1.62
CA SER A 99 39.42 -54.17 2.99
C SER A 99 38.60 -52.91 3.28
N LEU A 100 39.08 -51.72 2.91
CA LEU A 100 38.36 -50.45 3.09
C LEU A 100 37.03 -50.43 2.33
N GLU A 101 37.02 -50.89 1.08
CA GLU A 101 35.80 -51.00 0.28
C GLU A 101 34.80 -51.97 0.92
N THR A 102 35.26 -53.09 1.44
CA THR A 102 34.40 -54.08 2.12
C THR A 102 33.80 -53.48 3.39
N THR A 103 34.60 -52.78 4.20
CA THR A 103 34.11 -52.07 5.41
C THR A 103 33.10 -50.98 5.05
N PHE A 104 33.36 -50.20 4.00
CA PHE A 104 32.42 -49.17 3.53
C PHE A 104 31.11 -49.79 3.03
N ASN A 105 31.17 -50.80 2.17
CA ASN A 105 29.99 -51.46 1.63
C ASN A 105 29.15 -52.16 2.71
N LYS A 106 29.80 -52.69 3.76
CA LYS A 106 29.10 -53.25 4.94
C LYS A 106 28.21 -52.22 5.62
N TYR A 107 28.72 -51.00 5.81
CA TYR A 107 28.00 -49.94 6.56
C TYR A 107 27.21 -48.97 5.68
N LYS A 108 27.29 -49.09 4.36
CA LYS A 108 26.64 -48.19 3.41
C LYS A 108 25.14 -48.01 3.66
N ASN A 109 24.40 -49.12 3.82
CA ASN A 109 22.95 -49.06 4.04
C ASN A 109 22.58 -48.35 5.35
N GLU A 110 23.40 -48.51 6.39
CA GLU A 110 23.19 -47.84 7.68
C GLU A 110 23.49 -46.34 7.57
N LEU A 111 24.59 -45.97 6.91
CA LEU A 111 24.94 -44.58 6.65
C LEU A 111 23.88 -43.87 5.81
N ASP A 112 23.31 -44.53 4.79
CA ASP A 112 22.22 -44.00 3.97
C ASP A 112 20.95 -43.76 4.81
N SER A 113 20.62 -44.69 5.72
CA SER A 113 19.49 -44.53 6.62
C SER A 113 19.66 -43.32 7.56
N PHE A 114 20.84 -43.17 8.16
CA PHE A 114 21.14 -42.01 9.01
C PHE A 114 21.15 -40.70 8.21
N TYR A 115 21.64 -40.73 6.98
CA TYR A 115 21.61 -39.59 6.07
C TYR A 115 20.17 -39.15 5.77
N THR A 116 19.30 -40.07 5.33
CA THR A 116 17.89 -39.77 5.05
C THR A 116 17.17 -39.24 6.29
N PHE A 117 17.41 -39.85 7.46
CA PHE A 117 16.82 -39.38 8.72
C PHE A 117 17.21 -37.94 9.05
N SER A 118 18.51 -37.61 8.99
CA SER A 118 19.00 -36.26 9.26
C SER A 118 18.41 -35.23 8.29
N LEU A 119 18.30 -35.58 7.01
CA LEU A 119 17.76 -34.68 5.98
C LEU A 119 16.27 -34.41 6.22
N VAL A 120 15.48 -35.44 6.47
CA VAL A 120 14.04 -35.31 6.76
C VAL A 120 13.81 -34.49 8.03
N ASN A 121 14.59 -34.71 9.08
CA ASN A 121 14.43 -33.96 10.32
C ASN A 121 14.76 -32.47 10.14
N LYS A 122 15.83 -32.16 9.39
CA LYS A 122 16.18 -30.78 9.03
C LYS A 122 15.06 -30.09 8.24
N LEU A 123 14.47 -30.80 7.28
CA LEU A 123 13.35 -30.29 6.49
C LEU A 123 12.11 -30.05 7.36
N ASN A 124 11.76 -30.98 8.25
CA ASN A 124 10.61 -30.83 9.15
C ASN A 124 10.77 -29.63 10.10
N LYS A 125 11.96 -29.43 10.69
CA LYS A 125 12.24 -28.25 11.53
C LYS A 125 12.14 -26.94 10.75
N SER A 126 12.61 -26.93 9.50
CA SER A 126 12.47 -25.75 8.64
C SER A 126 11.01 -25.49 8.28
N LEU A 127 10.23 -26.54 8.05
CA LEU A 127 8.81 -26.43 7.72
C LEU A 127 8.00 -25.92 8.91
N SER A 128 8.25 -26.44 10.12
CA SER A 128 7.59 -25.96 11.33
C SER A 128 7.89 -24.48 11.60
N GLY A 129 9.16 -24.07 11.45
CA GLY A 129 9.54 -22.66 11.58
C GLY A 129 8.83 -21.75 10.56
N LEU A 130 8.64 -22.22 9.32
CA LEU A 130 7.86 -21.50 8.31
C LEU A 130 6.37 -21.42 8.68
N THR A 131 5.78 -22.50 9.19
CA THR A 131 4.39 -22.51 9.65
C THR A 131 4.17 -21.54 10.82
N ASP A 132 5.11 -21.49 11.77
CA ASP A 132 5.06 -20.57 12.90
C ASP A 132 5.17 -19.10 12.45
N LEU A 133 6.08 -18.80 11.52
CA LEU A 133 6.20 -17.47 10.92
C LEU A 133 4.92 -17.08 10.18
N TYR A 134 4.34 -17.99 9.41
CA TYR A 134 3.07 -17.76 8.71
C TYR A 134 1.93 -17.47 9.71
N SER A 135 1.83 -18.25 10.79
CA SER A 135 0.82 -18.04 11.82
C SER A 135 1.00 -16.70 12.54
N ASN A 136 2.23 -16.33 12.90
CA ASN A 136 2.52 -15.04 13.52
C ASN A 136 2.18 -13.86 12.60
N ILE A 137 2.57 -13.92 11.33
CA ILE A 137 2.22 -12.90 10.34
C ILE A 137 0.70 -12.80 10.17
N SER A 138 0.00 -13.93 10.06
CA SER A 138 -1.46 -13.94 9.96
C SER A 138 -2.11 -13.27 11.17
N ASN A 139 -1.63 -13.57 12.39
CA ASN A 139 -2.16 -12.97 13.61
C ASN A 139 -1.86 -11.46 13.68
N GLU A 140 -0.66 -11.03 13.28
CA GLU A 140 -0.31 -9.61 13.23
C GLU A 140 -1.19 -8.86 12.22
N ILE A 141 -1.41 -9.42 11.02
CA ILE A 141 -2.31 -8.84 10.01
C ILE A 141 -3.72 -8.67 10.57
N SER A 142 -4.31 -9.72 11.15
CA SER A 142 -5.65 -9.61 11.75
C SER A 142 -5.71 -8.61 12.91
N SER A 143 -4.66 -8.52 13.72
CA SER A 143 -4.57 -7.52 14.79
C SER A 143 -4.45 -6.09 14.24
N PHE A 144 -3.74 -5.92 13.13
CA PHE A 144 -3.58 -4.64 12.44
C PHE A 144 -4.88 -4.19 11.78
N GLU A 145 -5.58 -5.09 11.08
CA GLU A 145 -6.91 -4.84 10.52
C GLU A 145 -7.90 -4.38 11.60
N ASN A 146 -7.96 -5.07 12.73
CA ASN A 146 -8.81 -4.67 13.85
C ASN A 146 -8.45 -3.28 14.38
N ARG A 147 -7.16 -2.98 14.58
CA ARG A 147 -6.70 -1.66 15.05
C ARG A 147 -7.08 -0.54 14.07
N VAL A 148 -6.96 -0.79 12.76
CA VAL A 148 -7.35 0.17 11.72
C VAL A 148 -8.85 0.42 11.77
N ASN A 149 -9.67 -0.64 11.83
CA ASN A 149 -11.12 -0.52 11.90
C ASN A 149 -11.58 0.26 13.15
N THR A 150 -11.05 -0.08 14.34
CA THR A 150 -11.37 0.67 15.57
C THR A 150 -10.93 2.14 15.47
N SER A 151 -9.80 2.43 14.83
CA SER A 151 -9.36 3.82 14.64
C SER A 151 -10.25 4.58 13.66
N ILE A 152 -10.74 3.93 12.59
CA ILE A 152 -11.70 4.51 11.64
C ILE A 152 -13.03 4.79 12.35
N GLU A 153 -13.55 3.84 13.12
CA GLU A 153 -14.76 4.03 13.93
C GLU A 153 -14.61 5.19 14.92
N GLY A 154 -13.47 5.27 15.63
CA GLY A 154 -13.17 6.37 16.54
C GLY A 154 -13.15 7.74 15.84
N LEU A 155 -12.55 7.83 14.64
CA LEU A 155 -12.56 9.04 13.83
C LEU A 155 -13.97 9.40 13.34
N GLN A 156 -14.78 8.42 12.95
CA GLN A 156 -16.18 8.63 12.54
C GLN A 156 -17.03 9.17 13.70
N ILE A 157 -16.85 8.62 14.91
CA ILE A 157 -17.54 9.09 16.12
C ILE A 157 -17.12 10.52 16.46
N LEU A 158 -15.81 10.80 16.50
CA LEU A 158 -15.29 12.15 16.76
C LEU A 158 -15.77 13.17 15.71
N ALA A 159 -15.81 12.77 14.43
CA ALA A 159 -16.36 13.59 13.37
C ALA A 159 -17.86 13.86 13.58
N GLY A 160 -18.63 12.83 13.93
CA GLY A 160 -20.07 12.93 14.22
C GLY A 160 -20.41 13.80 15.43
N GLU A 161 -19.61 13.70 16.49
CA GLU A 161 -19.86 14.37 17.76
C GLU A 161 -19.39 15.83 17.77
N ILE A 162 -18.23 16.13 17.18
CA ILE A 162 -17.58 17.44 17.31
C ILE A 162 -17.60 18.23 16.00
N ALA A 163 -17.17 17.64 14.88
CA ALA A 163 -16.93 18.40 13.65
C ALA A 163 -18.23 18.68 12.87
N LEU A 164 -19.06 17.66 12.67
CA LEU A 164 -20.27 17.74 11.86
C LEU A 164 -21.29 18.78 12.36
N PRO A 165 -21.60 18.86 13.67
CA PRO A 165 -22.53 19.86 14.19
C PRO A 165 -22.01 21.28 13.97
N VAL A 166 -20.71 21.51 14.20
CA VAL A 166 -20.07 22.81 14.01
C VAL A 166 -20.15 23.25 12.54
N TYR A 167 -19.81 22.39 11.58
CA TYR A 167 -19.91 22.73 10.17
C TYR A 167 -21.36 22.93 9.71
N THR A 168 -22.30 22.13 10.24
CA THR A 168 -23.73 22.30 9.97
C THR A 168 -24.20 23.69 10.41
N GLU A 169 -23.84 24.11 11.63
CA GLU A 169 -24.17 25.43 12.17
C GLU A 169 -23.54 26.56 11.35
N VAL A 170 -22.27 26.43 10.95
CA VAL A 170 -21.58 27.42 10.11
C VAL A 170 -22.32 27.63 8.79
N TYR A 171 -22.68 26.54 8.09
CA TYR A 171 -23.41 26.64 6.82
C TYR A 171 -24.83 27.17 7.00
N GLU A 172 -25.51 26.82 8.09
CA GLU A 172 -26.86 27.31 8.38
C GLU A 172 -26.87 28.81 8.73
N ASN A 173 -25.90 29.26 9.52
CA ASN A 173 -25.70 30.67 9.83
C ASN A 173 -25.37 31.47 8.55
N GLU A 174 -24.50 30.95 7.70
CA GLU A 174 -24.17 31.59 6.42
C GLU A 174 -25.37 31.65 5.48
N ALA A 175 -26.14 30.56 5.36
CA ALA A 175 -27.37 30.51 4.58
C ALA A 175 -28.37 31.56 5.07
N SER A 176 -28.54 31.69 6.39
CA SER A 176 -29.43 32.68 7.01
C SER A 176 -28.95 34.12 6.77
N ARG A 177 -27.64 34.37 6.84
CA ARG A 177 -27.03 35.68 6.54
C ARG A 177 -27.28 36.08 5.09
N LEU A 178 -27.03 35.18 4.15
CA LEU A 178 -27.25 35.38 2.71
C LEU A 178 -28.73 35.57 2.38
N GLN A 179 -29.62 34.81 3.03
CA GLN A 179 -31.07 34.97 2.87
C GLN A 179 -31.55 36.34 3.37
N LYS A 180 -31.07 36.80 4.53
CA LYS A 180 -31.37 38.16 5.02
C LYS A 180 -30.82 39.22 4.06
N ALA A 181 -29.62 39.03 3.52
CA ALA A 181 -29.04 39.93 2.53
C ALA A 181 -29.86 39.96 1.23
N SER A 182 -30.34 38.82 0.72
CA SER A 182 -31.16 38.76 -0.49
C SER A 182 -32.47 39.51 -0.31
N VAL A 183 -33.13 39.38 0.85
CA VAL A 183 -34.36 40.12 1.18
C VAL A 183 -34.10 41.63 1.25
N ARG A 184 -32.97 42.07 1.84
CA ARG A 184 -32.60 43.49 1.82
C ARG A 184 -32.41 44.04 0.40
N TRP A 185 -31.73 43.30 -0.46
CA TRP A 185 -31.58 43.67 -1.88
C TRP A 185 -32.93 43.74 -2.62
N LEU A 186 -33.88 42.86 -2.28
CA LEU A 186 -35.23 42.92 -2.84
C LEU A 186 -35.96 44.21 -2.43
N ILE A 187 -35.89 44.59 -1.15
CA ILE A 187 -36.49 45.84 -0.63
C ILE A 187 -35.85 47.05 -1.32
N VAL A 188 -34.52 47.08 -1.42
CA VAL A 188 -33.78 48.12 -2.16
C VAL A 188 -34.26 48.20 -3.61
N GLY A 189 -34.45 47.05 -4.27
CA GLY A 189 -34.97 46.99 -5.64
C GLY A 189 -36.37 47.60 -5.77
N ILE A 190 -37.28 47.26 -4.87
CA ILE A 190 -38.66 47.80 -4.87
C ILE A 190 -38.65 49.32 -4.68
N VAL A 191 -37.88 49.83 -3.70
CA VAL A 191 -37.74 51.26 -3.44
C VAL A 191 -37.16 51.99 -4.65
N LEU A 192 -36.14 51.40 -5.29
CA LEU A 192 -35.48 52.00 -6.44
C LEU A 192 -36.40 52.02 -7.69
N ILE A 193 -37.18 50.96 -7.92
CA ILE A 193 -38.18 50.93 -9.00
C ILE A 193 -39.21 52.04 -8.77
N PHE A 194 -39.73 52.19 -7.56
CA PHE A 194 -40.69 53.25 -7.23
C PHE A 194 -40.08 54.64 -7.47
N LEU A 195 -38.84 54.86 -7.02
CA LEU A 195 -38.10 56.11 -7.23
C LEU A 195 -37.93 56.42 -8.73
N PHE A 196 -37.52 55.44 -9.54
CA PHE A 196 -37.36 55.63 -10.99
C PHE A 196 -38.69 55.91 -11.69
N ILE A 197 -39.79 55.26 -11.29
CA ILE A 197 -41.12 55.55 -11.83
C ILE A 197 -41.52 57.00 -11.51
N CYS A 198 -41.34 57.45 -10.26
CA CYS A 198 -41.61 58.84 -9.88
C CYS A 198 -40.74 59.83 -10.66
N MET A 199 -39.45 59.51 -10.86
CA MET A 199 -38.51 60.35 -11.62
C MET A 199 -38.92 60.46 -13.10
N ILE A 200 -39.25 59.34 -13.74
CA ILE A 200 -39.72 59.30 -15.13
C ILE A 200 -41.04 60.06 -15.25
N PHE A 201 -41.99 59.86 -14.33
CA PHE A 201 -43.26 60.58 -14.31
C PHE A 201 -43.05 62.09 -14.20
N LYS A 202 -42.24 62.55 -13.24
CA LYS A 202 -41.89 63.98 -13.09
C LYS A 202 -41.21 64.55 -14.33
N MET A 203 -40.34 63.78 -14.98
CA MET A 203 -39.63 64.21 -16.19
C MET A 203 -40.54 64.30 -17.42
N MET A 204 -41.58 63.46 -17.50
CA MET A 204 -42.57 63.50 -18.60
C MET A 204 -43.67 64.53 -18.37
N SER A 205 -44.07 64.80 -17.13
CA SER A 205 -45.08 65.81 -16.77
C SER A 205 -44.52 67.22 -16.63
N LEU A 206 -43.20 67.41 -16.74
CA LEU A 206 -42.62 68.75 -16.80
C LEU A 206 -42.88 69.31 -18.20
N ASP A 207 -43.80 70.27 -18.31
CA ASP A 207 -43.95 71.09 -19.50
C ASP A 207 -42.65 71.89 -19.67
N ILE A 208 -41.88 71.55 -20.71
CA ILE A 208 -40.68 72.28 -21.07
C ILE A 208 -41.13 73.40 -22.01
N ASP A 209 -41.25 74.62 -21.49
CA ASP A 209 -41.19 75.80 -22.34
C ASP A 209 -39.80 75.79 -22.99
N LEU A 210 -39.71 75.53 -24.30
CA LEU A 210 -38.42 75.61 -24.99
C LEU A 210 -37.93 77.06 -24.89
N PRO A 211 -36.87 77.36 -24.10
CA PRO A 211 -36.29 78.69 -24.17
C PRO A 211 -35.76 78.85 -25.60
N VAL A 212 -36.23 79.88 -26.30
CA VAL A 212 -35.67 80.25 -27.61
C VAL A 212 -34.29 80.84 -27.32
N ILE A 213 -33.29 79.98 -27.20
CA ILE A 213 -31.90 80.39 -27.04
C ILE A 213 -31.45 80.89 -28.41
N THR A 214 -31.13 82.18 -28.50
CA THR A 214 -30.63 82.81 -29.72
C THR A 214 -29.35 82.09 -30.18
N GLY A 215 -29.38 81.46 -31.36
CA GLY A 215 -28.23 80.82 -31.99
C GLY A 215 -28.21 79.28 -31.96
N ILE A 216 -29.23 78.61 -31.41
CA ILE A 216 -29.34 77.14 -31.43
C ILE A 216 -30.64 76.75 -32.14
N GLU A 217 -30.56 75.83 -33.11
CA GLU A 217 -31.76 75.32 -33.78
C GLU A 217 -32.65 74.54 -32.79
N PRO A 218 -33.97 74.78 -32.76
CA PRO A 218 -34.91 74.09 -31.87
C PRO A 218 -34.87 72.55 -31.96
N ILE A 219 -34.50 72.02 -33.14
CA ILE A 219 -34.35 70.58 -33.38
C ILE A 219 -33.22 69.97 -32.54
N VAL A 220 -32.11 70.70 -32.35
CA VAL A 220 -30.95 70.24 -31.57
C VAL A 220 -31.33 70.17 -30.10
N LEU A 221 -32.05 71.18 -29.59
CA LEU A 221 -32.53 71.22 -28.21
C LEU A 221 -33.49 70.06 -27.91
N LEU A 222 -34.43 69.78 -28.82
CA LEU A 222 -35.35 68.64 -28.73
C LEU A 222 -34.60 67.30 -28.71
N LEU A 223 -33.60 67.14 -29.58
CA LEU A 223 -32.80 65.92 -29.66
C LEU A 223 -31.95 65.71 -28.39
N THR A 224 -31.37 66.77 -27.81
CA THR A 224 -30.62 66.70 -26.54
C THR A 224 -31.52 66.28 -25.38
N PHE A 225 -32.73 66.85 -25.26
CA PHE A 225 -33.68 66.44 -24.22
C PHE A 225 -34.15 64.99 -24.41
N LEU A 226 -34.45 64.58 -25.65
CA LEU A 226 -34.83 63.19 -25.94
C LEU A 226 -33.71 62.21 -25.59
N SER A 227 -32.46 62.53 -25.95
CA SER A 227 -31.29 61.71 -25.64
C SER A 227 -31.10 61.55 -24.13
N LEU A 228 -31.18 62.65 -23.36
CA LEU A 228 -31.09 62.62 -21.89
C LEU A 228 -32.17 61.70 -21.27
N ARG A 229 -33.41 61.80 -21.76
CA ARG A 229 -34.53 60.96 -21.30
C ARG A 229 -34.26 59.47 -21.58
N MET A 230 -33.76 59.14 -22.78
CA MET A 230 -33.44 57.76 -23.17
C MET A 230 -32.27 57.19 -22.35
N THR A 231 -31.21 57.97 -22.12
CA THR A 231 -30.09 57.57 -21.27
C THR A 231 -30.55 57.28 -19.85
N LEU A 232 -31.46 58.08 -19.30
CA LEU A 232 -32.00 57.87 -17.96
C LEU A 232 -32.83 56.58 -17.85
N ILE A 233 -33.64 56.27 -18.87
CA ILE A 233 -34.41 55.02 -18.93
C ILE A 233 -33.46 53.82 -19.00
N LEU A 234 -32.44 53.87 -19.87
CA LEU A 234 -31.44 52.81 -20.00
C LEU A 234 -30.66 52.59 -18.71
N PHE A 235 -30.25 53.67 -18.04
CA PHE A 235 -29.59 53.60 -16.75
C PHE A 235 -30.51 52.97 -15.69
N SER A 236 -31.78 53.36 -15.64
CA SER A 236 -32.76 52.80 -14.70
C SER A 236 -32.94 51.29 -14.91
N ILE A 237 -33.07 50.84 -16.17
CA ILE A 237 -33.16 49.41 -16.52
C ILE A 237 -31.89 48.66 -16.09
N PHE A 238 -30.71 49.24 -16.34
CA PHE A 238 -29.44 48.63 -15.94
C PHE A 238 -29.34 48.44 -14.43
N VAL A 239 -29.69 49.46 -13.63
CA VAL A 239 -29.61 49.34 -12.17
C VAL A 239 -30.65 48.35 -11.64
N ILE A 240 -31.87 48.32 -12.19
CA ILE A 240 -32.88 47.31 -11.86
C ILE A 240 -32.35 45.90 -12.15
N TYR A 241 -31.79 45.68 -13.34
CA TYR A 241 -31.17 44.42 -13.72
C TYR A 241 -30.09 44.00 -12.71
N PHE A 242 -29.19 44.92 -12.34
CA PHE A 242 -28.12 44.65 -11.39
C PHE A 242 -28.67 44.21 -10.01
N VAL A 243 -29.68 44.91 -9.49
CA VAL A 243 -30.29 44.59 -8.19
C VAL A 243 -30.98 43.22 -8.22
N ILE A 244 -31.75 42.92 -9.26
CA ILE A 244 -32.40 41.62 -9.45
C ILE A 244 -31.35 40.51 -9.55
N HIS A 245 -30.29 40.74 -10.34
CA HIS A 245 -29.21 39.78 -10.50
C HIS A 245 -28.49 39.49 -9.16
N LYS A 246 -28.20 40.53 -8.36
CA LYS A 246 -27.63 40.36 -7.02
C LYS A 246 -28.56 39.61 -6.06
N HIS A 247 -29.85 39.90 -6.07
CA HIS A 247 -30.84 39.16 -5.30
C HIS A 247 -30.81 37.66 -5.64
N ASN A 248 -30.81 37.33 -6.94
CA ASN A 248 -30.82 35.95 -7.42
C ASN A 248 -29.55 35.18 -7.01
N ILE A 249 -28.36 35.80 -7.13
CA ILE A 249 -27.10 35.19 -6.68
C ILE A 249 -27.13 34.91 -5.18
N LEU A 250 -27.53 35.89 -4.37
CA LEU A 250 -27.56 35.73 -2.91
C LEU A 250 -28.57 34.65 -2.48
N LYS A 251 -29.75 34.63 -3.09
CA LYS A 251 -30.77 33.61 -2.84
C LYS A 251 -30.29 32.22 -3.27
N HIS A 252 -29.61 32.12 -4.41
CA HIS A 252 -29.03 30.87 -4.87
C HIS A 252 -27.97 30.34 -3.92
N ASN A 253 -27.02 31.19 -3.49
CA ASN A 253 -25.98 30.81 -2.54
C ASN A 253 -26.55 30.44 -1.15
N ALA A 254 -27.61 31.12 -0.71
CA ALA A 254 -28.32 30.76 0.51
C ALA A 254 -28.90 29.34 0.43
N THR A 255 -29.54 28.98 -0.69
CA THR A 255 -30.05 27.64 -0.93
C THR A 255 -28.94 26.60 -0.95
N LEU A 256 -27.82 26.86 -1.64
CA LEU A 256 -26.69 25.94 -1.68
C LEU A 256 -26.13 25.65 -0.27
N ASN A 257 -25.87 26.70 0.52
CA ASN A 257 -25.38 26.51 1.88
C ASN A 257 -26.40 25.80 2.77
N LYS A 258 -27.70 26.06 2.59
CA LYS A 258 -28.76 25.34 3.32
C LYS A 258 -28.81 23.86 2.94
N THR A 259 -28.63 23.53 1.66
CA THR A 259 -28.54 22.14 1.21
C THR A 259 -27.31 21.43 1.80
N LYS A 260 -26.16 22.11 1.88
CA LYS A 260 -24.95 21.57 2.54
C LYS A 260 -25.18 21.30 4.04
N ALA A 261 -25.79 22.25 4.75
CA ALA A 261 -26.15 22.06 6.16
C ALA A 261 -27.11 20.88 6.36
N ASN A 262 -28.18 20.80 5.55
CA ASN A 262 -29.14 19.70 5.63
C ASN A 262 -28.51 18.34 5.32
N ALA A 263 -27.60 18.27 4.35
CA ALA A 263 -26.89 17.04 4.01
C ALA A 263 -25.97 16.56 5.15
N LEU A 264 -25.26 17.48 5.81
CA LEU A 264 -24.45 17.18 6.99
C LEU A 264 -25.32 16.72 8.17
N ALA A 265 -26.44 17.39 8.42
CA ALA A 265 -27.39 16.99 9.46
C ALA A 265 -27.98 15.59 9.20
N ALA A 266 -28.36 15.30 7.94
CA ALA A 266 -28.86 13.99 7.54
C ALA A 266 -27.77 12.90 7.67
N TYR A 267 -26.52 13.22 7.33
CA TYR A 267 -25.39 12.30 7.53
C TYR A 267 -25.20 11.94 8.98
N ARG A 268 -25.23 12.93 9.87
CA ARG A 268 -25.11 12.70 11.30
C ARG A 268 -26.18 11.71 11.78
N GLY A 269 -27.44 11.97 11.46
CA GLY A 269 -28.53 11.05 11.80
C GLY A 269 -28.35 9.65 11.18
N PHE A 270 -27.80 9.56 9.98
CA PHE A 270 -27.50 8.29 9.32
C PHE A 270 -26.35 7.53 10.00
N VAL A 271 -25.27 8.20 10.37
CA VAL A 271 -24.12 7.59 11.07
C VAL A 271 -24.54 7.10 12.46
N GLU A 272 -25.40 7.84 13.15
CA GLU A 272 -25.94 7.46 14.46
C GLU A 272 -26.90 6.26 14.40
N THR A 273 -27.57 6.03 13.26
CA THR A 273 -28.64 5.00 13.14
C THR A 273 -28.26 3.78 12.31
N SER A 274 -27.34 3.92 11.35
CA SER A 274 -26.96 2.83 10.44
C SER A 274 -25.86 1.96 11.06
N LYS A 275 -26.10 0.63 11.07
CA LYS A 275 -25.09 -0.38 11.43
C LYS A 275 -24.24 -0.83 10.25
N ASP A 276 -24.63 -0.48 9.02
CA ASP A 276 -23.94 -0.87 7.80
C ASP A 276 -22.83 0.14 7.47
N GLU A 277 -21.58 -0.34 7.49
CA GLU A 277 -20.39 0.45 7.22
C GLU A 277 -20.25 0.83 5.74
N GLU A 278 -20.67 -0.05 4.83
CA GLU A 278 -20.59 0.20 3.39
C GLU A 278 -21.54 1.33 2.99
N ALA A 279 -22.77 1.31 3.51
CA ALA A 279 -23.73 2.38 3.30
C ALA A 279 -23.25 3.73 3.89
N ARG A 280 -22.60 3.72 5.07
CA ARG A 280 -22.03 4.94 5.68
C ARG A 280 -20.94 5.55 4.82
N ASN A 281 -20.05 4.73 4.24
CA ASN A 281 -18.98 5.19 3.38
C ASN A 281 -19.50 5.79 2.06
N ILE A 282 -20.47 5.13 1.42
CA ILE A 282 -21.10 5.63 0.18
C ILE A 282 -21.76 6.99 0.41
N ILE A 283 -22.48 7.14 1.51
CA ILE A 283 -23.16 8.40 1.83
C ILE A 283 -22.13 9.49 2.14
N LEU A 284 -21.07 9.19 2.90
CA LEU A 284 -19.97 10.13 3.15
C LEU A 284 -19.35 10.63 1.85
N LEU A 285 -19.09 9.74 0.89
CA LEU A 285 -18.56 10.11 -0.41
C LEU A 285 -19.51 11.07 -1.17
N LYS A 286 -20.81 10.77 -1.19
CA LYS A 286 -21.82 11.64 -1.83
C LYS A 286 -21.92 13.01 -1.18
N ILE A 287 -21.81 13.09 0.14
CA ILE A 287 -21.85 14.39 0.86
C ILE A 287 -20.57 15.16 0.64
N THR A 288 -19.42 14.48 0.63
CA THR A 288 -18.13 15.08 0.30
C THR A 288 -18.17 15.69 -1.10
N ASP A 289 -18.68 14.93 -2.08
CA ASP A 289 -18.90 15.43 -3.43
C ASP A 289 -19.88 16.62 -3.43
N LEU A 290 -20.99 16.58 -2.69
CA LEU A 290 -21.92 17.72 -2.59
C LEU A 290 -21.27 18.99 -1.99
N ILE A 291 -20.38 18.85 -1.01
CA ILE A 291 -19.71 19.98 -0.33
C ILE A 291 -18.63 20.59 -1.21
N PHE A 292 -17.81 19.75 -1.85
CA PHE A 292 -16.62 20.15 -2.61
C PHE A 292 -16.85 20.27 -4.11
N SER A 293 -17.91 19.69 -4.67
CA SER A 293 -18.30 19.98 -6.04
C SER A 293 -18.59 21.47 -6.12
N ALA A 294 -17.75 22.16 -6.90
CA ALA A 294 -18.01 23.53 -7.30
C ALA A 294 -19.31 23.48 -8.08
N SER A 295 -20.41 23.80 -7.41
CA SER A 295 -21.74 23.68 -7.95
C SER A 295 -21.83 24.64 -9.13
N ASN A 296 -21.55 24.14 -10.33
CA ASN A 296 -21.62 24.88 -11.58
C ASN A 296 -23.10 25.08 -11.91
N THR A 297 -23.72 26.03 -11.21
CA THR A 297 -25.16 26.29 -11.26
C THR A 297 -25.51 27.34 -12.30
N GLY A 298 -24.55 27.73 -13.14
CA GLY A 298 -24.70 28.81 -14.13
C GLY A 298 -24.64 30.22 -13.54
N TYR A 299 -24.66 30.36 -12.21
CA TYR A 299 -24.49 31.64 -11.50
C TYR A 299 -23.03 31.98 -11.17
N LEU A 300 -22.18 30.96 -11.11
CA LEU A 300 -20.74 31.08 -10.95
C LEU A 300 -20.10 30.57 -12.25
N LYS A 301 -19.55 31.47 -13.06
CA LYS A 301 -18.72 31.09 -14.21
C LYS A 301 -17.42 30.51 -13.67
N ASN A 302 -17.39 29.21 -13.44
CA ASN A 302 -16.21 28.49 -12.97
C ASN A 302 -15.64 27.69 -14.15
N GLU A 303 -14.96 28.38 -15.07
CA GLU A 303 -14.21 27.71 -16.14
C GLU A 303 -12.96 27.00 -15.57
N ASP A 304 -12.41 27.44 -14.43
CA ASP A 304 -11.17 26.89 -13.87
C ASP A 304 -11.34 25.72 -12.86
N VAL A 305 -12.51 25.57 -12.23
CA VAL A 305 -12.71 24.53 -11.17
C VAL A 305 -13.21 23.20 -11.73
N LYS A 306 -13.74 23.21 -12.96
CA LYS A 306 -14.31 22.02 -13.61
C LYS A 306 -13.24 21.01 -14.03
N ASP A 307 -12.03 21.47 -14.33
CA ASP A 307 -10.89 20.60 -14.67
C ASP A 307 -10.28 19.94 -13.42
N LEU A 308 -10.19 20.64 -12.29
CA LEU A 308 -9.64 20.09 -11.03
C LEU A 308 -10.51 18.97 -10.42
N LEU A 309 -11.85 19.09 -10.52
CA LEU A 309 -12.78 18.06 -10.03
C LEU A 309 -12.87 16.85 -10.97
N LYS A 310 -12.65 17.07 -12.27
CA LYS A 310 -12.57 15.99 -13.26
C LYS A 310 -11.34 15.12 -13.03
N ASP A 311 -10.19 15.73 -12.68
CA ASP A 311 -8.98 15.01 -12.30
C ASP A 311 -9.14 14.25 -10.97
N SER A 312 -9.79 14.84 -9.97
CA SER A 312 -10.00 14.16 -8.69
C SER A 312 -10.94 12.94 -8.82
N ASN A 313 -11.99 13.03 -9.64
CA ASN A 313 -12.88 11.90 -9.93
C ASN A 313 -12.21 10.84 -10.83
N ALA A 314 -11.29 11.24 -11.71
CA ALA A 314 -10.44 10.32 -12.47
C ALA A 314 -9.47 9.56 -11.55
N LEU A 315 -8.87 10.21 -10.56
CA LEU A 315 -8.02 9.57 -9.56
C LEU A 315 -8.81 8.59 -8.68
N LEU A 316 -9.98 8.99 -8.18
CA LEU A 316 -10.83 8.11 -7.37
C LEU A 316 -11.34 6.90 -8.15
N SER A 317 -11.69 7.05 -9.43
CA SER A 317 -12.07 5.92 -10.28
C SER A 317 -10.88 5.00 -10.61
N THR A 318 -9.67 5.55 -10.71
CA THR A 318 -8.43 4.77 -10.88
C THR A 318 -8.12 3.96 -9.63
N ILE A 319 -8.24 4.56 -8.44
CA ILE A 319 -8.06 3.88 -7.16
C ILE A 319 -9.12 2.79 -6.96
N SER A 320 -10.39 3.06 -7.27
CA SER A 320 -11.47 2.08 -7.23
C SER A 320 -11.21 0.89 -8.15
N ASN A 321 -10.76 1.12 -9.39
CA ASN A 321 -10.40 0.05 -10.33
C ASN A 321 -9.18 -0.79 -9.89
N ILE A 322 -8.25 -0.20 -9.14
CA ILE A 322 -7.12 -0.94 -8.56
C ILE A 322 -7.58 -1.81 -7.39
N THR A 323 -8.56 -1.34 -6.62
CA THR A 323 -9.08 -2.03 -5.43
C THR A 323 -10.02 -3.19 -5.81
N ASN A 324 -10.76 -3.07 -6.91
CA ASN A 324 -11.68 -4.10 -7.44
C ASN A 324 -11.00 -5.20 -8.26
N LYS A 325 -9.66 -5.21 -8.37
CA LYS A 325 -8.91 -6.20 -9.18
C LYS A 325 -8.25 -7.31 -8.37
N LYS A 326 -8.75 -7.60 -7.17
CA LYS A 326 -8.44 -8.81 -6.40
C LYS A 326 -9.57 -9.83 -6.53
#